data_AF-A0A166LAI4-F1
#
_entry.id   AF-A0A166LAI4-F1
#
_cell.length_a   1.000
_cell.length_b   1.000
_cell.length_c   1.000
_cell.angle_alpha   90.00
_cell.angle_beta   90.00
_cell.angle_gamma   90.00
#
_symmetry.space_group_name_H-M   'P 1'
#
loop_
_entity.id
_entity.type
_entity.pdbx_description
1 polymer ?
#
loop_
_entity_poly.entity_id
_entity_poly.type
_entity_poly.pdbx_seq_one_letter_code
_entity_poly.pdbx_strand_id
1 'polypeptide(L)'
;MSRRIIASTDLCAHCNKGPPTRPELSRCSKCRLSMYCSPECQKAAWKQHKKVCSEAPTLKSTPPDAPVAGVRVKGPIFHPENVTVAPDHSVWTKGTVASISQLIGFPILIHRDEQEHGLDVANIESRDVQSITYLMIRPEIGLADMRWQKNIGTCTVVRADQKPLTQVALEMIWMYCDRILDVFNVAGPSNDVYAMYKPQPFRTFCEEYKEQYMQIPTRKADFENLSLPLQ
;
A
#
# COMPACT_ATOMS: atom_id res chain seq x y z
N MET A 1 -18.51 6.27 17.58
CA MET A 1 -18.22 6.90 16.28
C MET A 1 -17.18 6.05 15.56
N SER A 2 -17.48 5.51 14.37
CA SER A 2 -16.59 4.60 13.64
C SER A 2 -15.27 5.31 13.28
N ARG A 3 -14.15 4.82 13.80
CA ARG A 3 -12.80 5.29 13.44
C ARG A 3 -12.56 4.90 11.97
N ARG A 4 -12.31 5.88 11.08
CA ARG A 4 -12.38 5.67 9.62
C ARG A 4 -11.00 5.62 9.00
N ILE A 5 -10.61 4.44 8.52
CA ILE A 5 -9.48 4.33 7.61
C ILE A 5 -9.77 5.05 6.29
N ILE A 6 -8.75 5.76 5.84
CA ILE A 6 -8.81 6.60 4.65
C ILE A 6 -8.73 5.67 3.44
N ALA A 7 -9.61 5.90 2.47
CA ALA A 7 -9.58 5.19 1.19
C ALA A 7 -8.21 5.43 0.53
N SER A 8 -7.81 4.56 -0.40
CA SER A 8 -6.49 4.68 -1.05
C SER A 8 -6.33 5.97 -1.85
N THR A 9 -7.43 6.66 -2.18
CA THR A 9 -7.45 7.88 -2.99
C THR A 9 -8.53 8.88 -2.59
N ASP A 10 -8.23 10.17 -2.73
CA ASP A 10 -9.19 11.30 -2.68
C ASP A 10 -9.68 11.72 -4.08
N LEU A 11 -9.41 10.91 -5.11
CA LEU A 11 -9.78 11.15 -6.50
C LEU A 11 -10.79 10.10 -6.99
N CYS A 12 -11.62 10.50 -7.95
CA CYS A 12 -12.47 9.56 -8.67
C CYS A 12 -11.62 8.58 -9.48
N ALA A 13 -11.78 7.27 -9.26
CA ALA A 13 -11.04 6.22 -9.94
C ALA A 13 -11.38 6.08 -11.44
N HIS A 14 -12.38 6.81 -11.94
CA HIS A 14 -12.70 6.88 -13.37
C HIS A 14 -12.18 8.15 -14.03
N CYS A 15 -12.59 9.33 -13.55
CA CYS A 15 -12.27 10.60 -14.19
C CYS A 15 -11.03 11.30 -13.61
N ASN A 16 -10.40 10.73 -12.57
CA ASN A 16 -9.25 11.29 -11.85
C ASN A 16 -9.45 12.70 -11.28
N LYS A 17 -10.69 13.18 -11.17
CA LYS A 17 -11.01 14.46 -10.54
C LYS A 17 -11.27 14.27 -9.04
N GLY A 18 -10.78 15.22 -8.24
CA GLY A 18 -11.18 15.39 -6.85
C GLY A 18 -12.54 16.11 -6.75
N PRO A 19 -13.21 16.07 -5.59
CA PRO A 19 -14.47 16.78 -5.40
C PRO A 19 -14.26 18.30 -5.41
N PRO A 20 -15.12 19.09 -6.07
CA PRO A 20 -15.04 20.55 -6.06
C PRO A 20 -15.28 21.16 -4.67
N THR A 21 -16.10 20.51 -3.83
CA THR A 21 -16.26 20.80 -2.39
C THR A 21 -16.45 19.50 -1.59
N ARG A 22 -16.03 19.44 -0.31
CA ARG A 22 -16.32 18.27 0.54
C ARG A 22 -17.82 18.25 0.89
N PRO A 23 -18.53 17.10 0.82
CA PRO A 23 -18.07 15.73 0.55
C PRO A 23 -18.72 15.11 -0.71
N GLU A 24 -17.98 14.79 -1.77
CA GLU A 24 -18.62 14.32 -3.03
C GLU A 24 -17.97 13.09 -3.69
N LEU A 25 -17.32 12.20 -2.92
CA LEU A 25 -16.90 10.90 -3.43
C LEU A 25 -17.55 9.75 -2.65
N SER A 26 -18.07 8.79 -3.39
CA SER A 26 -18.67 7.55 -2.88
C SER A 26 -17.67 6.39 -2.97
N ARG A 27 -17.60 5.57 -1.92
CA ARG A 27 -16.77 4.36 -1.87
C ARG A 27 -17.45 3.24 -2.63
N CYS A 28 -16.66 2.41 -3.32
CA CYS A 28 -17.13 1.09 -3.75
C CYS A 28 -17.64 0.32 -2.52
N SER A 29 -18.88 -0.16 -2.56
CA SER A 29 -19.53 -0.83 -1.43
C SER A 29 -18.83 -2.14 -1.03
N LYS A 30 -18.18 -2.80 -2.00
CA LYS A 30 -17.46 -4.07 -1.81
C LYS A 30 -16.04 -3.86 -1.26
N CYS A 31 -15.17 -3.18 -2.00
CA CYS A 31 -13.76 -3.04 -1.60
C CYS A 31 -13.48 -1.87 -0.67
N ARG A 32 -14.32 -0.82 -0.69
CA ARG A 32 -14.15 0.45 0.04
C ARG A 32 -12.84 1.20 -0.25
N LEU A 33 -12.03 0.74 -1.21
CA LEU A 33 -10.76 1.34 -1.61
C LEU A 33 -10.93 2.36 -2.74
N SER A 34 -11.67 2.00 -3.79
CA SER A 34 -11.88 2.87 -4.95
C SER A 34 -13.02 3.85 -4.69
N MET A 35 -12.81 5.09 -5.10
CA MET A 35 -13.73 6.22 -4.90
C MET A 35 -14.30 6.69 -6.24
N TYR A 36 -15.56 7.13 -6.25
CA TYR A 36 -16.23 7.61 -7.46
C TYR A 36 -17.07 8.85 -7.15
N CYS A 37 -17.01 9.86 -8.02
CA CYS A 37 -17.84 11.06 -7.89
C CYS A 37 -19.31 10.81 -8.23
N SER A 38 -19.61 9.72 -8.95
CA SER A 38 -20.98 9.37 -9.30
C SER A 38 -21.12 7.87 -9.61
N PRO A 39 -22.35 7.32 -9.56
CA PRO A 39 -22.62 5.96 -10.02
C PRO A 39 -22.23 5.72 -11.49
N GLU A 40 -22.28 6.74 -12.34
CA GLU A 40 -21.87 6.67 -13.75
C GLU A 40 -20.36 6.43 -13.86
N CYS A 41 -19.56 7.16 -13.08
CA CYS A 41 -18.11 6.92 -13.01
C CYS A 41 -17.79 5.53 -12.46
N GLN A 42 -18.54 5.04 -11.47
CA GLN A 42 -18.36 3.67 -10.98
C GLN A 42 -18.65 2.63 -12.07
N LYS A 43 -19.77 2.78 -12.80
CA LYS A 43 -20.15 1.88 -13.91
C LYS A 43 -19.12 1.91 -15.04
N ALA A 44 -18.63 3.09 -15.40
CA ALA A 44 -17.64 3.25 -16.47
C ALA A 44 -16.29 2.61 -16.11
N ALA A 45 -15.84 2.74 -14.85
CA ALA A 45 -14.63 2.04 -14.37
C ALA A 45 -14.83 0.53 -14.15
N TRP A 46 -16.06 0.01 -14.09
CA TRP A 46 -16.35 -1.35 -13.64
C TRP A 46 -15.63 -2.44 -14.43
N LYS A 47 -15.49 -2.28 -15.75
CA LYS A 47 -14.81 -3.27 -16.61
C LYS A 47 -13.40 -3.59 -16.10
N GLN A 48 -12.68 -2.56 -15.65
CA GLN A 48 -11.34 -2.66 -15.10
C GLN A 48 -11.36 -2.95 -13.60
N HIS A 49 -12.13 -2.17 -12.83
CA HIS A 49 -12.19 -2.27 -11.38
C HIS A 49 -12.60 -3.67 -10.90
N LYS A 50 -13.52 -4.37 -11.58
CA LYS A 50 -13.94 -5.72 -11.18
C LYS A 50 -12.80 -6.75 -11.13
N LYS A 51 -11.69 -6.50 -11.84
CA LYS A 51 -10.49 -7.35 -11.83
C LYS A 51 -9.70 -7.22 -10.52
N VAL A 52 -9.86 -6.10 -9.83
CA VAL A 52 -9.12 -5.72 -8.61
C VAL A 52 -10.06 -5.40 -7.44
N CYS A 53 -11.36 -5.66 -7.59
CA CYS A 53 -12.36 -5.43 -6.55
C CYS A 53 -12.49 -6.64 -5.62
N SER A 54 -11.65 -6.69 -4.59
CA SER A 54 -11.73 -7.63 -3.47
C SER A 54 -12.53 -7.04 -2.30
N GLU A 55 -12.85 -7.86 -1.30
CA GLU A 55 -13.43 -7.34 -0.05
C GLU A 55 -12.42 -6.43 0.65
N ALA A 56 -12.92 -5.34 1.24
CA ALA A 56 -12.10 -4.44 2.06
C ALA A 56 -11.33 -5.24 3.13
N PRO A 57 -10.10 -4.86 3.51
CA PRO A 57 -9.45 -5.51 4.63
C PRO A 57 -10.35 -5.31 5.85
N THR A 58 -10.64 -6.39 6.56
CA THR A 58 -11.30 -6.28 7.85
C THR A 58 -10.30 -5.69 8.82
N LEU A 59 -10.32 -4.38 8.93
CA LEU A 59 -9.74 -3.72 10.08
C LEU A 59 -10.52 -4.20 11.28
N LYS A 60 -9.80 -4.67 12.30
CA LYS A 60 -10.40 -4.74 13.62
C LYS A 60 -11.00 -3.36 13.91
N SER A 61 -12.26 -3.35 14.33
CA SER A 61 -13.06 -2.13 14.53
C SER A 61 -12.48 -1.20 15.60
N THR A 62 -11.44 -1.66 16.30
CA THR A 62 -10.69 -0.98 17.33
C THR A 62 -9.18 -1.07 17.06
N PRO A 63 -8.39 -0.06 17.46
CA PRO A 63 -6.93 -0.19 17.56
C PRO A 63 -6.52 -1.41 18.40
N PRO A 64 -5.27 -1.86 18.32
CA PRO A 64 -4.83 -3.03 19.08
C PRO A 64 -4.88 -2.75 20.59
N ASP A 65 -5.06 -3.80 21.38
CA ASP A 65 -5.09 -3.67 22.86
C ASP A 65 -3.69 -3.46 23.45
N ALA A 66 -2.64 -3.77 22.69
CA ALA A 66 -1.24 -3.63 23.07
C ALA A 66 -0.42 -3.05 21.89
N PRO A 67 0.77 -2.50 22.15
CA PRO A 67 1.66 -2.05 21.08
C PRO A 67 2.01 -3.18 20.10
N VAL A 68 2.04 -2.86 18.81
CA VAL A 68 2.31 -3.82 17.73
C VAL A 68 3.62 -3.46 17.02
N ALA A 69 4.39 -4.47 16.60
CA ALA A 69 5.57 -4.25 15.77
C ALA A 69 5.18 -3.72 14.39
N GLY A 70 5.73 -2.57 14.03
CA GLY A 70 5.60 -1.92 12.74
C GLY A 70 6.98 -1.57 12.17
N VAL A 71 6.97 -0.90 11.02
CA VAL A 71 8.18 -0.45 10.35
C VAL A 71 8.04 1.03 10.03
N ARG A 72 9.05 1.83 10.40
CA ARG A 72 9.19 3.21 9.97
C ARG A 72 10.09 3.28 8.76
N VAL A 73 9.71 4.04 7.74
CA VAL A 73 10.48 4.19 6.50
C VAL A 73 10.74 5.68 6.26
N LYS A 74 12.01 5.97 5.95
CA LYS A 74 12.48 7.27 5.46
C LYS A 74 13.21 7.06 4.13
N GLY A 75 13.47 8.14 3.40
CA GLY A 75 14.12 8.10 2.10
C GLY A 75 15.20 9.17 1.95
N PRO A 76 15.78 9.32 0.74
CA PRO A 76 15.38 8.68 -0.53
C PRO A 76 15.77 7.21 -0.63
N ILE A 77 16.77 6.77 0.13
CA ILE A 77 17.21 5.38 0.20
C ILE A 77 16.30 4.62 1.16
N PHE A 78 15.84 3.43 0.76
CA PHE A 78 15.03 2.58 1.64
C PHE A 78 15.82 2.23 2.92
N HIS A 79 15.41 2.85 4.01
CA HIS A 79 15.98 2.64 5.33
C HIS A 79 14.84 2.30 6.31
N PRO A 80 14.41 1.03 6.34
CA PRO A 80 13.33 0.61 7.22
C PRO A 80 13.87 0.46 8.64
N GLU A 81 13.09 0.88 9.64
CA GLU A 81 13.43 0.79 11.07
C GLU A 81 12.30 0.04 11.79
N ASN A 82 12.64 -0.99 12.58
CA ASN A 82 11.65 -1.64 13.44
C ASN A 82 11.17 -0.66 14.51
N VAL A 83 9.85 -0.53 14.65
CA VAL A 83 9.23 0.34 15.65
C VAL A 83 8.13 -0.38 16.41
N THR A 84 7.93 0.00 17.66
CA THR A 84 6.78 -0.43 18.46
C THR A 84 5.70 0.64 18.37
N VAL A 85 4.58 0.31 17.74
CA VAL A 85 3.49 1.25 17.45
C VAL A 85 2.41 1.13 18.52
N ALA A 86 2.20 2.21 19.27
CA ALA A 86 1.22 2.26 20.36
C ALA A 86 -0.25 2.18 19.86
N PRO A 87 -1.19 1.69 20.69
CA PRO A 87 -2.62 1.65 20.38
C PRO A 87 -3.27 2.97 19.97
N ASP A 88 -2.74 4.10 20.46
CA ASP A 88 -3.25 5.45 20.18
C ASP A 88 -2.58 6.12 18.97
N HIS A 89 -1.64 5.44 18.32
CA HIS A 89 -0.95 5.98 17.15
C HIS A 89 -1.93 6.29 16.00
N SER A 90 -1.70 7.41 15.31
CA SER A 90 -2.60 7.88 14.26
C SER A 90 -2.73 6.91 13.08
N VAL A 91 -1.78 5.99 12.86
CA VAL A 91 -1.87 4.97 11.80
C VAL A 91 -3.14 4.12 11.88
N TRP A 92 -3.65 3.84 13.09
CA TRP A 92 -4.85 3.02 13.28
C TRP A 92 -6.14 3.73 12.87
N THR A 93 -6.11 5.06 12.78
CA THR A 93 -7.31 5.87 12.52
C THR A 93 -7.21 6.72 11.25
N LYS A 94 -5.99 7.07 10.83
CA LYS A 94 -5.67 7.93 9.69
C LYS A 94 -4.73 7.23 8.69
N GLY A 95 -4.38 5.97 8.91
CA GLY A 95 -3.63 5.20 7.94
C GLY A 95 -4.40 4.99 6.65
N THR A 96 -3.66 4.88 5.55
CA THR A 96 -4.18 4.54 4.22
C THR A 96 -3.79 3.09 3.90
N VAL A 97 -4.72 2.31 3.37
CA VAL A 97 -4.44 0.94 2.93
C VAL A 97 -3.67 0.95 1.61
N ALA A 98 -2.59 0.17 1.54
CA ALA A 98 -1.91 -0.12 0.27
C ALA A 98 -2.71 -1.15 -0.54
N SER A 99 -3.29 -0.74 -1.67
CA SER A 99 -4.27 -1.54 -2.42
C SER A 99 -3.71 -2.88 -2.91
N ILE A 100 -2.49 -2.91 -3.45
CA ILE A 100 -1.86 -4.15 -3.92
C ILE A 100 -1.59 -5.09 -2.75
N SER A 101 -1.12 -4.57 -1.62
CA SER A 101 -0.85 -5.37 -0.40
C SER A 101 -2.10 -6.11 0.09
N GLN A 102 -3.27 -5.49 0.01
CA GLN A 102 -4.53 -6.13 0.34
C GLN A 102 -4.88 -7.25 -0.65
N LEU A 103 -4.69 -7.01 -1.96
CA LEU A 103 -5.01 -7.98 -3.01
C LEU A 103 -4.15 -9.25 -2.91
N ILE A 104 -2.90 -9.11 -2.49
CA ILE A 104 -1.99 -10.24 -2.23
C ILE A 104 -2.20 -10.90 -0.86
N GLY A 105 -3.19 -10.45 -0.08
CA GLY A 105 -3.54 -11.03 1.21
C GLY A 105 -2.66 -10.60 2.39
N PHE A 106 -1.92 -9.50 2.25
CA PHE A 106 -1.05 -8.94 3.28
C PHE A 106 -1.34 -7.44 3.49
N PRO A 107 -2.52 -7.09 4.05
CA PRO A 107 -2.98 -5.70 4.08
C PRO A 107 -2.14 -4.84 5.03
N ILE A 108 -1.41 -3.87 4.48
CA ILE A 108 -0.66 -2.88 5.27
C ILE A 108 -1.36 -1.53 5.28
N LEU A 109 -1.20 -0.83 6.39
CA LEU A 109 -1.59 0.56 6.59
C LEU A 109 -0.33 1.43 6.59
N ILE A 110 -0.36 2.51 5.83
CA ILE A 110 0.72 3.50 5.74
C ILE A 110 0.19 4.82 6.28
N HIS A 111 0.91 5.42 7.21
CA HIS A 111 0.63 6.75 7.74
C HIS A 111 1.87 7.61 7.67
N ARG A 112 1.70 8.86 7.25
CA ARG A 112 2.76 9.87 7.31
C ARG A 112 2.88 10.37 8.72
N ASP A 113 4.09 10.35 9.26
CA ASP A 113 4.37 10.89 10.59
C ASP A 113 4.43 12.43 10.54
N GLU A 114 4.60 12.99 9.34
CA GLU A 114 4.62 14.41 9.06
C GLU A 114 3.36 14.86 8.31
N GLN A 115 3.05 16.16 8.41
CA GLN A 115 1.95 16.73 7.66
C GLN A 115 2.20 16.62 6.15
N GLU A 116 1.15 16.26 5.42
CA GLU A 116 1.15 16.25 3.97
C GLU A 116 1.37 17.67 3.42
N HIS A 117 2.23 17.79 2.42
CA HIS A 117 2.49 19.06 1.74
C HIS A 117 1.46 19.30 0.64
N GLY A 118 1.21 20.57 0.33
CA GLY A 118 0.41 20.94 -0.84
C GLY A 118 1.03 20.41 -2.14
N LEU A 119 0.19 20.07 -3.12
CA LEU A 119 0.66 19.52 -4.41
C LEU A 119 1.54 20.51 -5.18
N ASP A 120 1.37 21.81 -4.93
CA ASP A 120 2.12 22.91 -5.56
C ASP A 120 3.51 23.13 -4.94
N VAL A 121 3.83 22.45 -3.83
CA VAL A 121 5.16 22.55 -3.21
C VAL A 121 6.20 21.89 -4.10
N ALA A 122 7.34 22.58 -4.31
CA ALA A 122 8.49 22.07 -5.06
C ALA A 122 9.02 20.76 -4.44
N ASN A 123 9.64 19.91 -5.25
CA ASN A 123 10.16 18.65 -4.74
C ASN A 123 11.37 18.86 -3.81
N ILE A 124 11.35 18.20 -2.66
CA ILE A 124 12.44 18.12 -1.71
C ILE A 124 12.90 16.66 -1.70
N GLU A 125 13.93 16.35 -2.49
CA GLU A 125 14.40 14.98 -2.76
C GLU A 125 14.66 14.16 -1.48
N SER A 126 15.17 14.80 -0.42
CA SER A 126 15.39 14.14 0.88
C SER A 126 14.12 13.61 1.56
N ARG A 127 12.95 14.07 1.13
CA ARG A 127 11.64 13.64 1.62
C ARG A 127 10.97 12.63 0.70
N ASP A 128 11.55 12.33 -0.45
CA ASP A 128 11.01 11.30 -1.32
C ASP A 128 11.24 9.94 -0.69
N VAL A 129 10.24 9.05 -0.79
CA VAL A 129 10.30 7.70 -0.24
C VAL A 129 9.77 6.76 -1.30
N GLN A 130 10.61 6.44 -2.29
CA GLN A 130 10.21 5.68 -3.49
C GLN A 130 9.53 4.36 -3.15
N SER A 131 9.97 3.69 -2.09
CA SER A 131 9.34 2.47 -1.58
C SER A 131 7.87 2.70 -1.20
N ILE A 132 7.54 3.81 -0.54
CA ILE A 132 6.15 4.18 -0.23
C ILE A 132 5.39 4.56 -1.50
N THR A 133 6.03 5.26 -2.46
CA THR A 133 5.41 5.51 -3.77
C THR A 133 4.92 4.20 -4.39
N TYR A 134 5.76 3.17 -4.41
CA TYR A 134 5.42 1.90 -5.07
C TYR A 134 4.40 1.09 -4.28
N LEU A 135 4.48 1.10 -2.94
CA LEU A 135 3.47 0.50 -2.08
C LEU A 135 2.09 1.15 -2.24
N MET A 136 2.04 2.42 -2.65
CA MET A 136 0.81 3.21 -2.81
C MET A 136 0.27 3.28 -4.25
N ILE A 137 0.76 2.42 -5.15
CA ILE A 137 0.25 2.33 -6.52
C ILE A 137 -1.21 1.87 -6.56
N ARG A 138 -1.98 2.51 -7.44
CA ARG A 138 -3.33 2.08 -7.79
C ARG A 138 -3.27 0.93 -8.80
N PRO A 139 -3.82 -0.26 -8.49
CA PRO A 139 -3.73 -1.44 -9.34
C PRO A 139 -4.47 -1.27 -10.68
N GLU A 140 -5.42 -0.33 -10.78
CA GLU A 140 -6.10 -0.03 -12.03
C GLU A 140 -5.21 0.70 -13.05
N ILE A 141 -4.27 1.53 -12.60
CA ILE A 141 -3.57 2.47 -13.51
C ILE A 141 -2.05 2.47 -13.37
N GLY A 142 -1.47 1.68 -12.46
CA GLY A 142 -0.02 1.56 -12.32
C GLY A 142 0.67 2.82 -11.78
N LEU A 143 -0.08 3.77 -11.22
CA LEU A 143 0.46 5.00 -10.63
C LEU A 143 -0.05 5.18 -9.20
N ALA A 144 0.83 5.69 -8.34
CA ALA A 144 0.43 6.22 -7.04
C ALA A 144 -0.31 7.55 -7.22
N ASP A 145 -1.16 7.92 -6.27
CA ASP A 145 -1.74 9.27 -6.27
C ASP A 145 -0.66 10.34 -6.06
N MET A 146 -0.87 11.55 -6.60
CA MET A 146 0.10 12.65 -6.55
C MET A 146 0.66 12.91 -5.16
N ARG A 147 -0.19 12.79 -4.12
CA ARG A 147 0.25 12.91 -2.72
C ARG A 147 1.39 11.96 -2.38
N TRP A 148 1.38 10.74 -2.91
CA TRP A 148 2.38 9.69 -2.70
C TRP A 148 3.49 9.66 -3.75
N GLN A 149 3.57 10.64 -4.65
CA GLN A 149 4.61 10.66 -5.69
C GLN A 149 5.85 11.47 -5.31
N LYS A 150 5.69 12.49 -4.46
CA LYS A 150 6.79 13.38 -4.03
C LYS A 150 6.58 13.89 -2.60
N ASN A 151 7.64 14.37 -1.96
CA ASN A 151 7.58 14.99 -0.63
C ASN A 151 6.86 14.12 0.41
N ILE A 152 7.08 12.80 0.36
CA ILE A 152 6.32 11.84 1.17
C ILE A 152 6.57 12.05 2.66
N GLY A 153 7.84 12.26 3.02
CA GLY A 153 8.31 12.34 4.39
C GLY A 153 8.27 10.98 5.07
N THR A 154 8.61 10.98 6.36
CA THR A 154 8.68 9.75 7.16
C THR A 154 7.32 9.08 7.27
N CYS A 155 7.27 7.76 7.07
CA CYS A 155 6.03 6.98 7.18
C CYS A 155 6.16 5.86 8.21
N THR A 156 5.11 5.67 9.02
CA THR A 156 4.90 4.48 9.84
C THR A 156 3.99 3.50 9.11
N VAL A 157 4.43 2.24 9.04
CA VAL A 157 3.73 1.13 8.38
C VAL A 157 3.40 0.04 9.40
N VAL A 158 2.16 -0.43 9.41
CA VAL A 158 1.69 -1.55 10.24
C VAL A 158 0.80 -2.47 9.42
N ARG A 159 0.51 -3.67 9.92
CA ARG A 159 -0.52 -4.52 9.32
C ARG A 159 -1.91 -4.17 9.83
N ALA A 160 -2.87 -4.16 8.91
CA ALA A 160 -4.28 -3.92 9.20
C ALA A 160 -4.89 -4.98 10.14
N ASP A 161 -4.37 -6.20 10.13
CA ASP A 161 -4.78 -7.31 10.99
C ASP A 161 -4.12 -7.29 12.38
N GLN A 162 -3.30 -6.27 12.67
CA GLN A 162 -2.54 -6.06 13.91
C GLN A 162 -1.49 -7.13 14.23
N LYS A 163 -1.16 -8.02 13.28
CA LYS A 163 -0.01 -8.90 13.44
C LYS A 163 1.30 -8.12 13.26
N PRO A 164 2.44 -8.65 13.76
CA PRO A 164 3.74 -8.04 13.56
C PRO A 164 4.09 -7.84 12.08
N LEU A 165 4.68 -6.69 11.76
CA LEU A 165 5.32 -6.40 10.47
C LEU A 165 6.84 -6.33 10.66
N THR A 166 7.60 -7.06 9.85
CA THR A 166 9.08 -7.00 9.86
C THR A 166 9.59 -6.15 8.69
N GLN A 167 10.83 -5.64 8.80
CA GLN A 167 11.51 -4.91 7.72
C GLN A 167 11.56 -5.75 6.43
N VAL A 168 11.94 -7.03 6.53
CA VAL A 168 12.05 -7.95 5.40
C VAL A 168 10.69 -8.20 4.75
N ALA A 169 9.62 -8.36 5.54
CA ALA A 169 8.28 -8.51 4.98
C ALA A 169 7.86 -7.25 4.19
N LEU A 170 8.14 -6.04 4.72
CA LEU A 170 7.84 -4.80 4.01
C LEU A 170 8.67 -4.65 2.73
N GLU A 171 9.95 -5.00 2.78
CA GLU A 171 10.86 -5.01 1.63
C GLU A 171 10.33 -5.92 0.52
N MET A 172 9.93 -7.14 0.85
CA MET A 172 9.40 -8.10 -0.13
C MET A 172 8.10 -7.59 -0.77
N ILE A 173 7.23 -6.90 -0.03
CA ILE A 173 6.03 -6.28 -0.61
C ILE A 173 6.40 -5.14 -1.54
N TRP A 174 7.36 -4.29 -1.15
CA TRP A 174 7.85 -3.20 -2.00
C TRP A 174 8.46 -3.75 -3.30
N MET A 175 9.38 -4.71 -3.21
CA MET A 175 10.01 -5.32 -4.38
C MET A 175 9.02 -6.08 -5.25
N TYR A 176 7.94 -6.60 -4.68
CA TYR A 176 6.84 -7.16 -5.46
C TYR A 176 6.08 -6.10 -6.25
N CYS A 177 5.82 -4.93 -5.65
CA CYS A 177 5.22 -3.80 -6.36
C CYS A 177 6.14 -3.27 -7.49
N ASP A 178 7.46 -3.28 -7.28
CA ASP A 178 8.47 -2.96 -8.30
C ASP A 178 8.38 -3.94 -9.49
N ARG A 179 8.38 -5.25 -9.23
CA ARG A 179 8.19 -6.28 -10.28
C ARG A 179 6.87 -6.13 -11.03
N ILE A 180 5.79 -5.74 -10.34
CA ILE A 180 4.50 -5.45 -10.97
C ILE A 180 4.62 -4.24 -11.91
N LEU A 181 5.31 -3.18 -11.48
CA LEU A 181 5.52 -1.99 -12.30
C LEU A 181 6.28 -2.29 -13.58
N ASP A 182 7.31 -3.15 -13.53
CA ASP A 182 8.02 -3.57 -14.73
C ASP A 182 7.09 -4.21 -15.77
N VAL A 183 6.22 -5.11 -15.33
CA VAL A 183 5.21 -5.72 -16.21
C VAL A 183 4.19 -4.69 -16.69
N PHE A 184 3.76 -3.78 -15.80
CA PHE A 184 2.81 -2.72 -16.14
C PHE A 184 3.39 -1.75 -17.19
N ASN A 185 4.66 -1.40 -17.10
CA ASN A 185 5.33 -0.48 -18.03
C ASN A 185 5.45 -1.07 -19.44
N VAL A 186 5.48 -2.40 -19.56
CA VAL A 186 5.54 -3.09 -20.86
C VAL A 186 4.14 -3.39 -21.41
N ALA A 187 3.25 -3.94 -20.59
CA ALA A 187 1.96 -4.47 -21.03
C ALA A 187 0.76 -3.55 -20.76
N GLY A 188 0.96 -2.48 -19.99
CA GLY A 188 -0.12 -1.64 -19.47
C GLY A 188 -1.11 -2.43 -18.60
N PRO A 189 -2.36 -1.97 -18.47
CA PRO A 189 -3.40 -2.67 -17.73
C PRO A 189 -3.85 -3.96 -18.46
N SER A 190 -3.16 -5.07 -18.23
CA SER A 190 -3.37 -6.36 -18.90
C SER A 190 -3.81 -7.48 -17.94
N ASN A 191 -4.28 -8.62 -18.49
CA ASN A 191 -4.59 -9.80 -17.67
C ASN A 191 -3.35 -10.36 -16.95
N ASP A 192 -2.16 -10.19 -17.51
CA ASP A 192 -0.90 -10.66 -16.91
C ASP A 192 -0.60 -9.88 -15.63
N VAL A 193 -0.74 -8.55 -15.68
CA VAL A 193 -0.66 -7.69 -14.49
C VAL A 193 -1.73 -8.07 -13.46
N TYR A 194 -2.99 -8.22 -13.87
CA TYR A 194 -4.07 -8.57 -12.93
C TYR A 194 -3.90 -9.97 -12.31
N ALA A 195 -3.20 -10.88 -12.98
CA ALA A 195 -2.88 -12.19 -12.41
C ALA A 195 -1.93 -12.05 -11.21
N MET A 196 -1.03 -11.06 -11.21
CA MET A 196 -0.08 -10.78 -10.13
C MET A 196 -0.75 -10.23 -8.86
N TYR A 197 -1.93 -9.62 -8.95
CA TYR A 197 -2.68 -9.11 -7.79
C TYR A 197 -3.39 -10.22 -6.98
N LYS A 198 -2.78 -11.39 -6.85
CA LYS A 198 -3.32 -12.54 -6.14
C LYS A 198 -2.32 -13.02 -5.09
N PRO A 199 -2.78 -13.66 -4.00
CA PRO A 199 -1.87 -14.17 -2.97
C PRO A 199 -0.88 -15.20 -3.49
N GLN A 200 -1.28 -16.06 -4.43
CA GLN A 200 -0.41 -17.15 -4.89
C GLN A 200 0.84 -16.66 -5.65
N PRO A 201 0.75 -15.78 -6.66
CA PRO A 201 1.94 -15.20 -7.29
C PRO A 201 2.85 -14.43 -6.33
N PHE A 202 2.30 -13.74 -5.33
CA PHE A 202 3.10 -13.11 -4.29
C PHE A 202 3.86 -14.12 -3.42
N ARG A 203 3.23 -15.23 -3.05
CA ARG A 203 3.90 -16.31 -2.30
C ARG A 203 5.05 -16.91 -3.10
N THR A 204 4.84 -17.19 -4.40
CA THR A 204 5.90 -17.68 -5.28
C THR A 204 7.04 -16.67 -5.39
N PHE A 205 6.73 -15.38 -5.57
CA PHE A 205 7.75 -14.32 -5.53
C PHE A 205 8.54 -14.34 -4.21
N CYS A 206 7.86 -14.53 -3.07
CA CYS A 206 8.53 -14.56 -1.78
C CYS A 206 9.51 -15.73 -1.63
N GLU A 207 9.15 -16.90 -2.17
CA GLU A 207 10.01 -18.09 -2.21
C GLU A 207 11.26 -17.83 -3.07
N GLU A 208 11.06 -17.34 -4.30
CA GLU A 208 12.14 -16.98 -5.24
C GLU A 208 13.08 -15.91 -4.63
N TYR A 209 12.50 -14.86 -4.03
CA TYR A 209 13.24 -13.76 -3.43
C TYR A 209 14.06 -14.24 -2.22
N LYS A 210 13.48 -15.08 -1.35
CA LYS A 210 14.21 -15.68 -0.23
C LYS A 210 15.38 -16.54 -0.74
N GLU A 211 15.13 -17.42 -1.72
CA GLU A 211 16.17 -18.29 -2.27
C GLU A 211 17.34 -17.51 -2.85
N GLN A 212 17.06 -16.47 -3.65
CA GLN A 212 18.07 -15.60 -4.24
C GLN A 212 18.90 -14.88 -3.16
N TYR A 213 18.24 -14.26 -2.17
CA TYR A 213 18.94 -13.44 -1.18
C TYR A 213 19.66 -14.27 -0.10
N MET A 214 19.28 -15.53 0.10
CA MET A 214 20.05 -16.49 0.91
C MET A 214 21.45 -16.78 0.34
N GLN A 215 21.67 -16.55 -0.96
CA GLN A 215 22.98 -16.71 -1.61
C GLN A 215 23.90 -15.50 -1.41
N ILE A 216 23.38 -14.37 -0.91
CA ILE A 216 24.15 -13.13 -0.72
C ILE A 216 24.65 -13.11 0.73
N PRO A 217 25.97 -13.20 1.00
CA PRO A 217 26.49 -13.33 2.37
C PRO A 217 26.07 -12.20 3.31
N THR A 218 25.98 -10.98 2.80
CA THR A 218 25.57 -9.79 3.58
C THR A 218 24.08 -9.73 3.90
N ARG A 219 23.26 -10.59 3.26
CA ARG A 219 21.80 -10.61 3.40
C ARG A 219 21.27 -11.91 4.00
N LYS A 220 22.05 -13.00 3.97
CA LYS A 220 21.64 -14.33 4.43
C LYS A 220 20.94 -14.34 5.80
N ALA A 221 21.48 -13.59 6.76
CA ALA A 221 20.93 -13.53 8.13
C ALA A 221 19.50 -12.96 8.17
N ASP A 222 19.14 -12.07 7.24
CA ASP A 222 17.80 -11.48 7.14
C ASP A 222 16.75 -12.51 6.71
N PHE A 223 17.16 -13.56 5.98
CA PHE A 223 16.27 -14.52 5.32
C PHE A 223 16.30 -15.93 5.91
N GLU A 224 17.38 -16.33 6.60
CA GLU A 224 17.56 -17.70 7.07
C GLU A 224 16.41 -18.16 7.98
N ASN A 225 15.94 -17.27 8.85
CA ASN A 225 14.86 -17.54 9.80
C ASN A 225 13.49 -17.02 9.33
N LEU A 226 13.39 -16.49 8.11
CA LEU A 226 12.14 -16.00 7.56
C LEU A 226 11.20 -17.18 7.26
N SER A 227 10.05 -17.22 7.94
CA SER A 227 9.00 -18.21 7.65
C SER A 227 8.17 -17.79 6.43
N LEU A 228 7.92 -18.74 5.52
CA LEU A 228 7.04 -18.56 4.36
C LEU A 228 5.86 -19.57 4.41
N PRO A 229 4.65 -19.19 3.97
CA PRO A 229 4.27 -17.84 3.51
C PRO A 229 4.39 -16.83 4.65
N LEU A 230 4.62 -15.56 4.31
CA LEU A 230 4.68 -14.47 5.30
C LEU A 230 3.43 -14.54 6.19
N GLN A 231 3.64 -14.77 7.48
CA GLN A 231 2.59 -14.91 8.51
C GLN A 231 1.96 -13.58 8.81
#